data_AF-A0A7S2TK11-F1
#
_entry.id   AF-A0A7S2TK11-F1
#
_cell.length_a   1.000
_cell.length_b   1.000
_cell.length_c   1.000
_cell.angle_alpha   90.00
_cell.angle_beta   90.00
_cell.angle_gamma   90.00
#
_symmetry.space_group_name_H-M   'P 1'
#
loop_
_entity.id
_entity.type
_entity.pdbx_description
1 polymer ?
#
loop_
_entity_poly.entity_id
_entity_poly.type
_entity_poly.pdbx_seq_one_letter_code
_entity_poly.pdbx_strand_id
1 'polypeptide(L)'
;MQLVRSLCKEAGMNCYFETHIDRLSEDPIAFDGILKVCDEIGPKVEVNADLSHYLYRGLDRRTPEMRHILSRVGHMHQRMARVHGDLSVQVEDPEKDWAEKGVTWNAFEYSVEALKGGLSSRAVCGESGPIHACTDPLTNDAKMVPLLKKMAQVADGKETWPLSSNPFTV
;
A
#
# COMPACT_ATOMS: atom_id res chain seq x y z
N MET A 1 -1.53 29.45 -14.56
CA MET A 1 -0.84 28.70 -13.48
C MET A 1 -0.59 27.29 -14.00
N GLN A 2 0.67 26.88 -14.18
CA GLN A 2 0.97 25.49 -14.50
C GLN A 2 0.91 24.68 -13.20
N LEU A 3 0.15 23.59 -13.19
CA LEU A 3 0.07 22.68 -12.06
C LEU A 3 1.38 21.88 -11.97
N VAL A 4 1.88 21.61 -10.75
CA VAL A 4 3.10 20.80 -10.51
C VAL A 4 3.09 19.51 -11.33
N ARG A 5 1.93 18.86 -11.43
CA ARG A 5 1.77 17.65 -12.25
C ARG A 5 2.06 17.87 -13.74
N SER A 6 1.63 18.99 -14.32
CA SER A 6 1.91 19.28 -15.73
C SER A 6 3.41 19.40 -15.95
N LEU A 7 4.12 20.06 -15.03
CA LEU A 7 5.58 20.17 -15.05
C LEU A 7 6.24 18.79 -14.92
N CYS A 8 5.79 17.94 -14.00
CA CYS A 8 6.29 16.57 -13.88
C CYS A 8 6.10 15.78 -15.17
N LYS A 9 4.90 15.86 -15.78
CA LYS A 9 4.61 15.15 -17.04
C LYS A 9 5.46 15.65 -18.20
N GLU A 10 5.66 16.96 -18.33
CA GLU A 10 6.55 17.57 -19.33
C GLU A 10 8.01 17.10 -19.15
N ALA A 11 8.43 16.84 -17.92
CA ALA A 11 9.73 16.27 -17.59
C ALA A 11 9.80 14.72 -17.68
N GLY A 12 8.71 14.04 -18.08
CA GLY A 12 8.65 12.58 -18.13
C GLY A 12 8.61 11.89 -16.77
N MET A 13 8.23 12.62 -15.72
CA MET A 13 8.11 12.14 -14.34
C MET A 13 6.65 11.86 -13.96
N ASN A 14 6.44 10.86 -13.11
CA ASN A 14 5.15 10.69 -12.44
C ASN A 14 5.06 11.60 -11.20
N CYS A 15 3.84 11.92 -10.77
CA CYS A 15 3.58 12.73 -9.57
C CYS A 15 2.47 12.06 -8.77
N TYR A 16 2.76 11.73 -7.52
CA TYR A 16 1.82 11.16 -6.58
C TYR A 16 1.90 11.84 -5.21
N PHE A 17 0.85 11.72 -4.42
CA PHE A 17 0.84 12.10 -3.01
C PHE A 17 0.97 10.87 -2.13
N GLU A 18 1.74 10.98 -1.06
CA GLU A 18 1.88 9.92 -0.07
C GLU A 18 1.27 10.38 1.27
N THR A 19 0.55 9.46 1.92
CA THR A 19 0.17 9.64 3.33
C THR A 19 1.43 9.55 4.17
N HIS A 20 1.68 10.50 5.05
CA HIS A 20 2.84 10.46 5.94
C HIS A 20 2.42 10.87 7.35
N ILE A 21 3.01 10.21 8.36
CA ILE A 21 2.77 10.53 9.77
C ILE A 21 3.16 11.99 10.06
N ASP A 22 2.35 12.65 10.89
CA ASP A 22 2.49 14.06 11.32
C ASP A 22 2.41 15.07 10.16
N ARG A 23 1.72 14.70 9.08
CA ARG A 23 1.44 15.56 7.91
C ARG A 23 -0.05 15.61 7.62
N LEU A 24 -0.47 16.63 6.87
CA LEU A 24 -1.88 16.82 6.50
C LEU A 24 -2.50 15.60 5.78
N SER A 25 -1.69 14.83 5.05
CA SER A 25 -2.14 13.62 4.37
C SER A 25 -2.53 12.47 5.32
N GLU A 26 -2.24 12.58 6.62
CA GLU A 26 -2.67 11.61 7.64
C GLU A 26 -4.13 11.77 8.07
N ASP A 27 -4.74 12.94 7.85
CA ASP A 27 -6.16 13.19 8.10
C ASP A 27 -6.95 12.78 6.84
N PRO A 28 -7.74 11.70 6.88
CA PRO A 28 -8.47 11.23 5.71
C PRO A 28 -9.44 12.28 5.15
N ILE A 29 -10.04 13.10 6.01
CA ILE A 29 -11.01 14.12 5.60
C ILE A 29 -10.29 15.23 4.85
N ALA A 30 -9.18 15.73 5.40
CA ALA A 30 -8.38 16.76 4.76
C ALA A 30 -7.76 16.26 3.45
N PHE A 31 -7.21 15.04 3.44
CA PHE A 31 -6.60 14.47 2.26
C PHE A 31 -7.61 14.19 1.15
N ASP A 32 -8.78 13.62 1.48
CA ASP A 32 -9.89 13.46 0.55
C ASP A 32 -10.35 14.80 -0.03
N GLY A 33 -10.43 15.85 0.80
CA GLY A 33 -10.73 17.21 0.34
C GLY A 33 -9.74 17.72 -0.70
N ILE A 34 -8.43 17.50 -0.49
CA ILE A 34 -7.39 17.85 -1.47
C ILE A 34 -7.59 17.08 -2.78
N LEU A 35 -7.85 15.77 -2.70
CA LEU A 35 -8.03 14.93 -3.89
C LEU A 35 -9.27 15.35 -4.69
N LYS A 36 -10.38 15.70 -4.03
CA LYS A 36 -11.58 16.23 -4.67
C LYS A 36 -11.33 17.55 -5.39
N VAL A 37 -10.57 18.46 -4.79
CA VAL A 37 -10.15 19.69 -5.49
C VAL A 37 -9.28 19.35 -6.70
N CYS A 38 -8.35 18.39 -6.57
CA CYS A 38 -7.53 17.93 -7.70
C CYS A 38 -8.38 17.37 -8.86
N ASP A 39 -9.51 16.71 -8.57
CA ASP A 39 -10.42 16.19 -9.59
C ASP A 39 -11.12 17.27 -10.40
N GLU A 40 -11.40 18.42 -9.77
CA GLU A 40 -12.07 19.54 -10.43
C GLU A 40 -11.13 20.35 -11.31
N ILE A 41 -9.87 20.49 -10.91
CA ILE A 41 -8.91 21.41 -11.55
C ILE A 41 -8.06 20.77 -12.65
N GLY A 42 -8.04 19.44 -12.77
CA GLY A 42 -7.14 18.80 -13.69
C GLY A 42 -7.22 17.28 -13.72
N PRO A 43 -6.23 16.62 -14.35
CA PRO A 43 -6.22 15.17 -14.39
C PRO A 43 -6.08 14.60 -12.96
N LYS A 44 -6.58 13.37 -12.77
CA LYS A 44 -6.58 12.62 -11.51
C LYS A 44 -5.18 12.32 -10.97
N VAL A 45 -4.79 12.87 -9.82
CA VAL A 45 -3.49 12.61 -9.19
C VAL A 45 -3.49 11.21 -8.58
N GLU A 46 -2.34 10.54 -8.62
CA GLU A 46 -2.15 9.22 -8.01
C GLU A 46 -1.77 9.37 -6.54
N VAL A 47 -2.10 8.35 -5.76
CA VAL A 47 -1.66 8.19 -4.37
C VAL A 47 -0.61 7.10 -4.31
N ASN A 48 0.47 7.36 -3.57
CA ASN A 48 1.34 6.33 -3.03
C ASN A 48 0.79 5.89 -1.67
N ALA A 49 0.46 4.61 -1.57
CA ALA A 49 0.04 3.99 -0.32
C ALA A 49 1.21 3.29 0.36
N ASP A 50 1.88 3.96 1.28
CA ASP A 50 2.61 3.27 2.34
C ASP A 50 1.63 2.87 3.45
N LEU A 51 1.31 1.58 3.51
CA LEU A 51 0.24 1.10 4.38
C LEU A 51 0.61 1.15 5.86
N SER A 52 1.89 1.28 6.21
CA SER A 52 2.32 1.42 7.61
C SER A 52 1.65 2.63 8.27
N HIS A 53 1.54 3.75 7.55
CA HIS A 53 1.00 4.98 8.11
C HIS A 53 -0.50 4.86 8.45
N TYR A 54 -1.28 4.21 7.58
CA TYR A 54 -2.70 3.98 7.83
C TYR A 54 -2.92 3.06 9.04
N LEU A 55 -2.13 1.98 9.11
CA LEU A 55 -2.22 1.00 10.19
C LEU A 55 -1.76 1.56 11.53
N TYR A 56 -0.64 2.30 11.54
CA TYR A 56 -0.09 2.94 12.74
C TYR A 56 -1.09 3.91 13.36
N ARG A 57 -1.82 4.68 12.54
CA ARG A 57 -2.85 5.62 12.99
C ARG A 57 -4.21 4.97 13.26
N GLY A 58 -4.37 3.67 13.00
CA GLY A 58 -5.63 2.96 13.20
C GLY A 58 -6.77 3.53 12.34
N LEU A 59 -6.46 4.00 11.13
CA LEU A 59 -7.49 4.57 10.25
C LEU A 59 -8.51 3.48 9.87
N ASP A 60 -9.76 3.89 9.61
CA ASP A 60 -10.79 2.97 9.14
C ASP A 60 -10.93 3.08 7.62
N ARG A 61 -10.38 2.10 6.90
CA ARG A 61 -10.48 1.95 5.44
C ARG A 61 -11.92 1.92 4.90
N ARG A 62 -12.93 1.69 5.74
CA ARG A 62 -14.33 1.57 5.32
C ARG A 62 -15.00 2.93 5.19
N THR A 63 -14.40 3.99 5.72
CA THR A 63 -14.89 5.36 5.60
C THR A 63 -14.93 5.80 4.12
N PRO A 64 -15.91 6.63 3.71
CA PRO A 64 -15.97 7.14 2.34
C PRO A 64 -14.68 7.83 1.88
N GLU A 65 -14.05 8.60 2.77
CA GLU A 65 -12.81 9.34 2.54
C GLU A 65 -11.67 8.37 2.24
N MET A 66 -11.47 7.36 3.08
CA MET A 66 -10.43 6.36 2.86
C MET A 66 -10.66 5.54 1.60
N ARG A 67 -11.92 5.19 1.28
CA ARG A 67 -12.21 4.50 0.01
C ARG A 67 -11.87 5.36 -1.19
N HIS A 68 -12.13 6.66 -1.13
CA HIS A 68 -11.75 7.56 -2.20
C HIS A 68 -10.22 7.63 -2.33
N ILE A 69 -9.48 7.81 -1.23
CA ILE A 69 -8.01 7.81 -1.21
C ILE A 69 -7.46 6.49 -1.78
N LEU A 70 -7.92 5.34 -1.29
CA LEU A 70 -7.45 4.02 -1.71
C LEU A 70 -7.79 3.72 -3.19
N SER A 71 -8.87 4.29 -3.72
CA SER A 71 -9.21 4.17 -5.15
C SER A 71 -8.23 4.91 -6.08
N ARG A 72 -7.39 5.80 -5.53
CA ARG A 72 -6.37 6.58 -6.25
C ARG A 72 -4.98 5.97 -6.19
N VAL A 73 -4.83 4.84 -5.49
CA VAL A 73 -3.53 4.21 -5.28
C VAL A 73 -3.00 3.68 -6.61
N GLY A 74 -2.00 4.37 -7.16
CA GLY A 74 -1.26 3.96 -8.36
C GLY A 74 0.11 3.36 -8.02
N HIS A 75 0.58 3.58 -6.80
CA HIS A 75 1.84 3.08 -6.26
C HIS A 75 1.62 2.64 -4.81
N MET A 76 2.25 1.57 -4.36
CA MET A 76 2.08 1.07 -2.99
C MET A 76 3.39 0.53 -2.44
N HIS A 77 3.65 0.78 -1.16
CA HIS A 77 4.68 0.07 -0.42
C HIS A 77 4.00 -1.09 0.31
N GLN A 78 4.07 -2.28 -0.29
CA GLN A 78 3.58 -3.49 0.36
C GLN A 78 4.74 -4.31 0.90
N ARG A 79 4.69 -4.57 2.21
CA ARG A 79 5.58 -5.51 2.90
C ARG A 79 4.73 -6.35 3.88
N MET A 80 5.33 -7.33 4.55
CA MET A 80 4.71 -7.91 5.76
C MET A 80 4.76 -6.86 6.88
N ALA A 81 3.96 -7.00 7.93
CA ALA A 81 3.79 -5.93 8.89
C ALA A 81 4.08 -6.36 10.33
N ARG A 82 4.62 -5.43 11.12
CA ARG A 82 4.85 -5.59 12.57
C ARG A 82 3.92 -4.65 13.33
N VAL A 83 3.67 -4.96 14.60
CA VAL A 83 2.80 -4.14 15.48
C VAL A 83 3.38 -2.73 15.68
N HIS A 84 4.71 -2.60 15.75
CA HIS A 84 5.41 -1.32 15.90
C HIS A 84 6.57 -1.23 14.92
N GLY A 85 6.58 -0.17 14.10
CA GLY A 85 7.58 0.09 13.06
C GLY A 85 6.98 0.11 11.65
N ASP A 86 7.79 0.53 10.68
CA ASP A 86 7.41 0.46 9.27
C ASP A 86 7.10 -0.99 8.87
N LEU A 87 6.34 -1.16 7.78
CA LEU A 87 6.17 -2.48 7.19
C LEU A 87 7.57 -3.11 6.99
N SER A 88 7.71 -4.40 7.27
CA SER A 88 8.98 -5.10 7.24
C SER A 88 8.79 -6.54 6.77
N VAL A 89 9.68 -6.96 5.88
CA VAL A 89 9.77 -8.34 5.38
C VAL A 89 10.31 -9.35 6.42
N GLN A 90 10.67 -8.93 7.63
CA GLN A 90 11.08 -9.85 8.71
C GLN A 90 10.04 -9.96 9.82
N VAL A 91 8.79 -10.25 9.46
CA VAL A 91 7.82 -10.80 10.42
C VAL A 91 8.31 -12.18 10.84
N GLU A 92 8.36 -12.45 12.15
CA GLU A 92 8.92 -13.69 12.70
C GLU A 92 8.09 -14.91 12.29
N ASP A 93 6.76 -14.80 12.39
CA ASP A 93 5.81 -15.86 12.04
C ASP A 93 4.66 -15.27 11.21
N PRO A 94 4.85 -15.13 9.88
CA PRO A 94 3.84 -14.53 9.00
C PRO A 94 2.61 -15.42 8.84
N GLU A 95 2.75 -16.74 9.00
CA GLU A 95 1.63 -17.68 8.95
C GLU A 95 0.68 -17.42 10.13
N LYS A 96 1.24 -17.33 11.34
CA LYS A 96 0.48 -17.02 12.55
C LYS A 96 -0.12 -15.62 12.53
N ASP A 97 0.67 -14.59 12.18
CA ASP A 97 0.17 -13.21 12.08
C ASP A 97 -1.03 -13.14 11.12
N TRP A 98 -0.97 -13.85 10.00
CA TRP A 98 -2.08 -13.94 9.07
C TRP A 98 -3.29 -14.68 9.66
N ALA A 99 -3.08 -15.86 10.26
CA ALA A 99 -4.14 -16.68 10.85
C ALA A 99 -4.90 -15.95 11.97
N GLU A 100 -4.20 -15.13 12.74
CA GLU A 100 -4.75 -14.31 13.82
C GLU A 100 -5.37 -12.99 13.33
N LYS A 101 -5.39 -12.75 12.01
CA LYS A 101 -5.81 -11.48 11.38
C LYS A 101 -5.04 -10.27 11.94
N GLY A 102 -3.75 -10.47 12.13
CA GLY A 102 -2.79 -9.48 12.59
C GLY A 102 -2.46 -8.45 11.52
N VAL A 103 -1.27 -7.85 11.63
CA VAL A 103 -0.96 -6.62 10.90
C VAL A 103 -0.76 -6.89 9.41
N THR A 104 -0.18 -8.04 9.03
CA THR A 104 0.00 -8.42 7.61
C THR A 104 -1.34 -8.65 6.93
N TRP A 105 -2.29 -9.29 7.62
CA TRP A 105 -3.66 -9.44 7.14
C TRP A 105 -4.32 -8.07 6.91
N ASN A 106 -4.21 -7.16 7.89
CA ASN A 106 -4.78 -5.83 7.79
C ASN A 106 -4.16 -5.02 6.65
N ALA A 107 -2.83 -5.07 6.50
CA ALA A 107 -2.13 -4.44 5.37
C ALA A 107 -2.65 -4.99 4.03
N PHE A 108 -2.79 -6.32 3.91
CA PHE A 108 -3.34 -6.91 2.69
C PHE A 108 -4.78 -6.43 2.45
N GLU A 109 -5.63 -6.39 3.47
CA GLU A 109 -7.01 -5.93 3.34
C GLU A 109 -7.10 -4.49 2.80
N TYR A 110 -6.20 -3.61 3.23
CA TYR A 110 -6.06 -2.26 2.71
C TYR A 110 -5.69 -2.22 1.22
N SER A 111 -4.89 -3.18 0.76
CA SER A 111 -4.46 -3.25 -0.64
C SER A 111 -5.57 -3.69 -1.61
N VAL A 112 -6.63 -4.36 -1.14
CA VAL A 112 -7.66 -4.97 -1.99
C VAL A 112 -8.31 -3.98 -2.96
N GLU A 113 -8.58 -2.75 -2.51
CA GLU A 113 -9.16 -1.73 -3.38
C GLU A 113 -8.18 -1.27 -4.46
N ALA A 114 -6.91 -1.10 -4.12
CA ALA A 114 -5.84 -0.72 -5.05
C ALA A 114 -5.60 -1.81 -6.13
N LEU A 115 -5.70 -3.09 -5.75
CA LEU A 115 -5.46 -4.23 -6.64
C LEU A 115 -6.47 -4.34 -7.78
N LYS A 116 -7.63 -3.68 -7.70
CA LYS A 116 -8.63 -3.63 -8.79
C LYS A 116 -8.09 -2.98 -10.06
N GLY A 117 -7.07 -2.11 -9.94
CA GLY A 117 -6.36 -1.50 -11.07
C GLY A 117 -5.30 -2.40 -11.72
N GLY A 118 -5.11 -3.62 -11.19
CA GLY A 118 -4.03 -4.53 -11.55
C GLY A 118 -2.84 -4.43 -10.60
N LEU A 119 -1.89 -5.37 -10.74
CA LEU A 119 -0.65 -5.41 -9.96
C LEU A 119 0.55 -5.11 -10.87
N SER A 120 1.33 -4.09 -10.53
CA SER A 120 2.60 -3.79 -11.21
C SER A 120 3.78 -4.07 -10.30
N SER A 121 4.84 -4.68 -10.84
CA SER A 121 6.12 -4.82 -10.13
C SER A 121 6.78 -3.47 -9.79
N ARG A 122 6.35 -2.39 -10.44
CA ARG A 122 6.75 -1.01 -10.10
C ARG A 122 6.07 -0.48 -8.84
N ALA A 123 4.98 -1.12 -8.40
CA ALA A 123 4.08 -0.66 -7.35
C ALA A 123 4.14 -1.53 -6.08
N VAL A 124 5.15 -2.40 -5.93
CA VAL A 124 5.40 -3.14 -4.68
C VAL A 124 6.90 -3.20 -4.43
N CYS A 125 7.37 -2.50 -3.39
CA CYS A 125 8.76 -2.54 -2.96
C CYS A 125 8.91 -3.40 -1.70
N GLY A 126 9.73 -4.45 -1.78
CA GLY A 126 10.23 -5.17 -0.62
C GLY A 126 11.39 -4.39 -0.01
N GLU A 127 11.15 -3.60 1.02
CA GLU A 127 12.23 -2.96 1.77
C GLU A 127 12.53 -3.72 3.07
N SER A 128 13.82 -3.85 3.34
CA SER A 128 14.38 -4.54 4.49
C SER A 128 15.28 -3.60 5.29
N GLY A 129 14.69 -2.61 5.95
CA GLY A 129 15.40 -1.69 6.85
C GLY A 129 16.55 -0.91 6.19
N PRO A 130 17.45 -0.29 6.99
CA PRO A 130 18.61 0.42 6.44
C PRO A 130 19.51 -0.51 5.62
N ILE A 131 19.96 -0.06 4.44
CA ILE A 131 20.79 -0.87 3.51
C ILE A 131 21.99 -1.53 4.22
N HIS A 132 22.64 -0.81 5.13
CA HIS A 132 23.80 -1.30 5.87
C HIS A 132 23.46 -2.30 7.00
N ALA A 133 22.18 -2.41 7.38
CA ALA A 133 21.68 -3.32 8.40
C ALA A 133 20.96 -4.54 7.79
N CYS A 134 20.76 -4.58 6.48
CA CYS A 134 20.17 -5.73 5.81
C CYS A 134 21.24 -6.80 5.52
N THR A 135 21.33 -7.79 6.40
CA THR A 135 22.33 -8.86 6.30
C THR A 135 21.87 -10.05 5.45
N ASP A 136 20.58 -10.14 5.11
CA ASP A 136 19.99 -11.26 4.36
C ASP A 136 18.80 -10.82 3.48
N PRO A 137 19.04 -9.98 2.45
CA PRO A 137 17.97 -9.39 1.66
C PRO A 137 17.18 -10.42 0.85
N LEU A 138 17.85 -11.38 0.21
CA LEU A 138 17.20 -12.34 -0.68
C LEU A 138 16.25 -13.30 0.05
N THR A 139 16.64 -13.78 1.23
CA THR A 139 15.77 -14.63 2.05
C THR A 139 14.56 -13.85 2.55
N ASN A 140 14.76 -12.58 2.92
CA ASN A 140 13.67 -11.71 3.34
C ASN A 140 12.69 -11.41 2.19
N ASP A 141 13.18 -11.19 0.97
CA ASP A 141 12.33 -11.06 -0.22
C ASP A 141 11.61 -12.37 -0.56
N ALA A 142 12.26 -13.52 -0.38
CA ALA A 142 11.64 -14.83 -0.59
C ALA A 142 10.41 -15.04 0.30
N LYS A 143 10.41 -14.51 1.54
CA LYS A 143 9.25 -14.55 2.44
C LYS A 143 8.06 -13.75 1.91
N MET A 144 8.28 -12.76 1.05
CA MET A 144 7.21 -11.97 0.43
C MET A 144 6.52 -12.69 -0.74
N VAL A 145 7.20 -13.65 -1.38
CA VAL A 145 6.71 -14.31 -2.60
C VAL A 145 5.29 -14.88 -2.45
N PRO A 146 4.92 -15.57 -1.34
CA PRO A 146 3.57 -16.09 -1.20
C PRO A 146 2.51 -14.97 -1.12
N LEU A 147 2.80 -13.87 -0.42
CA LEU A 147 1.93 -12.69 -0.36
C LEU A 147 1.76 -12.06 -1.75
N LEU A 148 2.86 -11.85 -2.48
CA LEU A 148 2.83 -11.27 -3.83
C LEU A 148 2.03 -12.14 -4.81
N LYS A 149 2.19 -13.46 -4.75
CA LYS A 149 1.38 -14.41 -5.54
C LYS A 149 -0.11 -14.26 -5.22
N LYS A 150 -0.45 -14.11 -3.94
CA LYS A 150 -1.84 -13.92 -3.51
C LYS A 150 -2.42 -12.59 -3.99
N MET A 151 -1.66 -11.50 -3.90
CA MET A 151 -2.06 -10.19 -4.46
C MET A 151 -2.30 -10.29 -5.96
N ALA A 152 -1.43 -11.00 -6.69
CA ALA A 152 -1.61 -11.22 -8.13
C ALA A 152 -2.89 -12.00 -8.44
N GLN A 153 -3.23 -13.02 -7.64
CA GLN A 153 -4.49 -13.76 -7.78
C GLN A 153 -5.71 -12.84 -7.60
N VAL A 154 -5.69 -11.94 -6.63
CA VAL A 154 -6.75 -10.95 -6.42
C VAL A 154 -6.82 -9.95 -7.57
N ALA A 155 -5.67 -9.39 -7.99
CA ALA A 155 -5.59 -8.44 -9.09
C ALA A 155 -6.08 -9.04 -10.43
N ASP A 156 -5.81 -10.33 -10.66
CA ASP A 156 -6.27 -11.08 -11.84
C ASP A 156 -7.74 -11.52 -11.74
N GLY A 157 -8.43 -11.27 -10.62
CA GLY A 157 -9.80 -11.72 -10.36
C GLY A 157 -9.94 -13.23 -10.15
N LYS A 158 -8.84 -13.95 -9.93
CA LYS A 158 -8.83 -15.40 -9.64
C LYS A 158 -9.26 -15.71 -8.20
N GLU A 159 -9.11 -14.73 -7.31
CA GLU A 159 -9.59 -14.80 -5.94
C GLU A 159 -10.31 -13.50 -5.57
N THR A 160 -11.36 -13.61 -4.77
CA THR A 160 -12.12 -12.46 -4.29
C THR A 160 -11.91 -12.28 -2.79
N TRP A 161 -11.99 -11.04 -2.32
CA TRP A 161 -11.99 -10.76 -0.89
C TRP A 161 -13.38 -11.06 -0.27
N PRO A 162 -13.45 -11.66 0.93
CA PRO A 162 -12.35 -12.17 1.75
C PRO A 162 -11.71 -13.43 1.19
N LEU A 163 -10.38 -13.56 1.38
CA LEU A 163 -9.61 -14.68 0.86
C LEU A 163 -10.01 -16.02 1.49
N SER A 164 -9.85 -17.09 0.72
CA SER A 164 -10.21 -18.45 1.11
C SER A 164 -9.07 -19.23 1.76
N SER A 165 -7.84 -18.71 1.70
CA SER A 165 -6.63 -19.41 2.13
C SER A 165 -5.60 -18.46 2.74
N ASN A 166 -4.75 -19.01 3.61
CA ASN A 166 -3.55 -18.34 4.09
C ASN A 166 -2.48 -18.44 2.98
N PRO A 167 -1.89 -17.33 2.51
CA PRO A 167 -0.84 -17.39 1.50
C PRO A 167 0.44 -18.06 2.01
N PHE A 168 0.64 -18.16 3.33
CA PHE A 168 1.86 -18.69 3.94
C PHE A 168 1.79 -20.18 4.32
N THR A 169 0.62 -20.80 4.26
CA THR A 169 0.50 -22.26 4.42
C THR A 169 0.87 -22.93 3.10
N VAL A 170 2.00 -23.66 3.09
CA VAL A 170 2.46 -24.47 1.95
C VAL A 170 1.88 -25.88 2.05
#